data_AF-A0A930R928-F1
#
_entry.id   AF-A0A930R928-F1
#
_cell.length_a   1.000
_cell.length_b   1.000
_cell.length_c   1.000
_cell.angle_alpha   90.00
_cell.angle_beta   90.00
_cell.angle_gamma   90.00
#
_symmetry.space_group_name_H-M   'P 1'
#
loop_
_entity.id
_entity.type
_entity.pdbx_description
1 polymer ?
#
loop_
_entity_poly.entity_id
_entity_poly.type
_entity_poly.pdbx_seq_one_letter_code
_entity_poly.pdbx_strand_id
1 'polypeptide(L)'
;MKKLMLIYYNIVAVLTILYLVLTAYLMNFGNSFITSQGWHVVILGALILVIIFGMEVAKKKFPDDFFEFIIENAGLLCIAWLTLVVRAFGVTVLKHAADLALDEWMQQVIQRAAIVQVGIFAITNGIVVAKIIRYFVKKRSLAHNE
;
A
#
# COMPACT_ATOMS: atom_id res chain seq x y z
N MET A 1 5.03 -10.45 16.51
CA MET A 1 5.04 -9.42 15.45
C MET A 1 5.54 -9.95 14.11
N LYS A 2 6.70 -10.61 14.01
CA LYS A 2 7.29 -11.02 12.70
C LYS A 2 6.33 -11.84 11.80
N LYS A 3 5.65 -12.88 12.32
CA LYS A 3 4.66 -13.66 11.55
C LYS A 3 3.46 -12.83 11.06
N LEU A 4 2.98 -11.91 11.89
CA LEU A 4 1.80 -11.08 11.61
C LEU A 4 2.10 -9.99 10.57
N MET A 5 3.31 -9.42 10.62
CA MET A 5 3.83 -8.50 9.61
C MET A 5 4.00 -9.18 8.24
N LEU A 6 4.49 -10.43 8.22
CA LEU A 6 4.62 -11.19 6.98
C LEU A 6 3.26 -11.44 6.32
N ILE A 7 2.26 -11.85 7.11
CA ILE A 7 0.87 -12.01 6.62
C ILE A 7 0.35 -10.68 6.08
N TYR A 8 0.56 -9.58 6.82
CA TYR A 8 0.15 -8.26 6.39
C TYR A 8 0.76 -7.84 5.04
N TYR A 9 2.08 -7.99 4.89
CA TYR A 9 2.76 -7.67 3.63
C TYR A 9 2.26 -8.51 2.46
N ASN A 10 2.03 -9.81 2.67
CA ASN A 10 1.48 -10.69 1.65
C ASN A 10 0.08 -10.26 1.22
N ILE A 11 -0.79 -9.89 2.18
CA ILE A 11 -2.13 -9.37 1.88
C ILE A 11 -2.04 -8.10 1.04
N VAL A 12 -1.21 -7.12 1.45
CA VAL A 12 -1.04 -5.87 0.70
C VAL A 12 -0.49 -6.12 -0.70
N ALA A 13 0.46 -7.05 -0.86
CA ALA A 13 0.99 -7.42 -2.17
C ALA A 13 -0.10 -8.00 -3.09
N VAL A 14 -0.88 -8.97 -2.60
CA VAL A 14 -1.98 -9.57 -3.37
C VAL A 14 -3.01 -8.52 -3.77
N LEU A 15 -3.42 -7.66 -2.83
CA LEU A 15 -4.37 -6.58 -3.12
C LEU A 15 -3.83 -5.57 -4.13
N THR A 16 -2.53 -5.27 -4.07
CA THR A 16 -1.86 -4.40 -5.05
C THR A 16 -1.88 -5.03 -6.45
N ILE A 17 -1.58 -6.32 -6.56
CA ILE A 17 -1.64 -7.05 -7.84
C ILE A 17 -3.06 -7.05 -8.39
N LEU A 18 -4.07 -7.35 -7.56
CA LEU A 18 -5.47 -7.32 -7.98
C LEU A 18 -5.88 -5.92 -8.49
N TYR A 19 -5.42 -4.87 -7.82
CA TYR A 19 -5.68 -3.49 -8.26
C TYR A 19 -4.97 -3.14 -9.57
N LEU A 20 -3.76 -3.66 -9.79
CA LEU A 20 -3.04 -3.49 -11.06
C LEU A 20 -3.76 -4.20 -12.21
N VAL A 21 -4.29 -5.40 -11.99
CA VAL A 21 -5.11 -6.12 -12.98
C VAL A 21 -6.38 -5.33 -13.30
N LEU A 22 -7.08 -4.82 -12.28
CA LEU A 22 -8.24 -3.95 -12.46
C LEU A 22 -7.88 -2.68 -13.26
N THR A 23 -6.73 -2.07 -12.95
CA THR A 23 -6.23 -0.87 -13.66
C THR A 23 -5.99 -1.17 -15.13
N ALA A 24 -5.28 -2.26 -15.44
CA ALA A 24 -5.03 -2.67 -16.82
C ALA A 24 -6.33 -2.94 -17.59
N TYR A 25 -7.31 -3.57 -16.93
CA TYR A 25 -8.64 -3.76 -17.51
C TYR A 25 -9.32 -2.43 -17.84
N LEU A 26 -9.31 -1.46 -16.92
CA LEU A 26 -9.91 -0.14 -17.11
C LEU A 26 -9.22 0.69 -18.20
N MET A 27 -7.90 0.52 -18.37
CA MET A 27 -7.14 1.18 -19.43
C MET A 27 -7.57 0.71 -20.84
N ASN A 28 -8.12 -0.50 -20.96
CA ASN A 28 -8.52 -1.06 -22.26
C ASN A 28 -9.86 -0.52 -22.80
N PHE A 29 -10.57 0.34 -22.06
CA PHE A 29 -11.84 0.95 -22.50
C PHE A 29 -11.65 2.10 -23.51
N GLY A 30 -10.42 2.39 -23.96
CA GLY A 30 -10.17 3.33 -25.06
C GLY A 30 -10.19 4.82 -24.69
N ASN A 31 -10.39 5.17 -23.41
CA ASN A 31 -10.26 6.55 -22.94
C ASN A 31 -8.77 6.90 -22.71
N SER A 32 -8.25 7.84 -23.49
CA SER A 32 -6.83 8.23 -23.46
C SER A 32 -6.39 8.84 -22.13
N PHE A 33 -7.27 9.61 -21.48
CA PHE A 33 -7.00 10.20 -20.17
C PHE A 33 -6.89 9.10 -19.10
N ILE A 34 -7.84 8.17 -19.05
CA ILE A 34 -7.82 7.03 -18.13
C ILE A 34 -6.60 6.14 -18.38
N THR A 35 -6.24 5.92 -19.65
CA THR A 35 -5.03 5.18 -20.01
C THR A 35 -3.77 5.85 -19.47
N SER A 36 -3.65 7.17 -19.67
CA SER A 36 -2.51 7.95 -19.15
C SER A 36 -2.42 7.91 -17.62
N GLN A 37 -3.54 8.09 -16.92
CA GLN A 37 -3.58 8.01 -15.46
C GLN A 37 -3.29 6.58 -14.96
N GLY A 38 -3.76 5.56 -15.69
CA GLY A 38 -3.53 4.15 -15.37
C GLY A 38 -2.04 3.78 -15.39
N TRP A 39 -1.25 4.35 -16.31
CA TRP A 39 0.21 4.16 -16.32
C TRP A 39 0.90 4.66 -15.04
N HIS A 40 0.44 5.79 -14.49
CA HIS A 40 0.96 6.29 -13.21
C HIS A 40 0.67 5.28 -12.09
N VAL A 41 -0.53 4.69 -12.08
CA VAL A 41 -0.88 3.63 -11.12
C VAL A 41 -0.03 2.39 -11.30
N VAL A 42 0.25 1.97 -12.54
CA VAL A 42 1.10 0.81 -12.81
C VAL A 42 2.50 1.02 -12.22
N ILE A 43 3.09 2.20 -12.44
CA ILE A 43 4.41 2.55 -11.91
C ILE A 43 4.39 2.57 -10.38
N LEU A 44 3.42 3.26 -9.77
CA LEU A 44 3.34 3.39 -8.31
C LEU A 44 3.01 2.04 -7.63
N GLY A 45 2.15 1.24 -8.24
CA GLY A 45 1.82 -0.11 -7.76
C GLY A 45 3.01 -1.07 -7.86
N ALA A 46 3.79 -1.00 -8.95
CA ALA A 46 5.04 -1.73 -9.06
C ALA A 46 6.04 -1.30 -7.97
N LEU A 47 6.12 0.00 -7.68
CA LEU A 47 6.97 0.51 -6.59
C LEU A 47 6.53 -0.02 -5.21
N ILE A 48 5.23 -0.12 -4.94
CA ILE A 48 4.70 -0.76 -3.71
C ILE A 48 5.21 -2.20 -3.60
N LEU A 49 5.13 -2.98 -4.69
CA LEU A 49 5.61 -4.37 -4.71
C LEU A 49 7.12 -4.45 -4.48
N VAL A 50 7.90 -3.58 -5.12
CA VAL A 50 9.36 -3.49 -4.91
C VAL A 50 9.68 -3.19 -3.45
N ILE A 51 8.93 -2.30 -2.79
CA ILE A 51 9.13 -2.01 -1.37
C ILE A 51 8.81 -3.25 -0.52
N ILE A 52 7.71 -3.94 -0.79
CA ILE A 52 7.30 -5.14 -0.04
C ILE A 52 8.37 -6.24 -0.14
N PHE A 53 8.78 -6.61 -1.35
CA PHE A 53 9.79 -7.64 -1.57
C PHE A 53 11.19 -7.19 -1.13
N GLY A 54 11.52 -5.91 -1.37
CA GLY A 54 12.79 -5.31 -0.96
C GLY A 54 12.97 -5.32 0.55
N MET A 55 11.91 -5.07 1.32
CA MET A 55 11.94 -5.20 2.79
C MET A 55 12.21 -6.65 3.23
N GLU A 56 11.67 -7.64 2.54
CA GLU A 56 11.95 -9.04 2.87
C GLU A 56 13.43 -9.40 2.67
N VAL A 57 14.04 -8.89 1.59
CA VAL A 57 15.47 -9.07 1.32
C VAL A 57 16.33 -8.28 2.32
N ALA A 58 15.96 -7.02 2.62
CA ALA A 58 16.70 -6.17 3.56
C ALA A 58 16.78 -6.79 4.95
N LYS A 59 15.69 -7.38 5.44
CA LYS A 59 15.65 -8.10 6.74
C LYS A 59 16.61 -9.27 6.84
N LYS A 60 16.90 -9.94 5.72
CA LYS A 60 17.86 -11.07 5.70
C LYS A 60 19.31 -10.57 5.71
N LYS A 61 19.56 -9.36 5.23
CA LYS A 61 20.91 -8.81 4.99
C LYS A 61 21.41 -7.88 6.09
N PHE A 62 20.52 -7.17 6.78
CA PHE A 62 20.86 -6.23 7.84
C PHE A 62 20.21 -6.67 9.17
N PRO A 63 20.94 -7.39 10.04
CA PRO A 63 20.42 -7.86 11.32
C PRO A 63 20.46 -6.81 12.45
N ASP A 64 20.89 -5.57 12.16
CA ASP A 64 20.89 -4.49 13.14
C ASP A 64 19.44 -4.05 13.43
N ASP A 65 19.01 -4.25 14.68
CA ASP A 65 17.67 -3.96 15.18
C ASP A 65 17.22 -2.50 14.93
N PHE A 66 18.13 -1.53 14.99
CA PHE A 66 17.78 -0.12 14.79
C PHE A 66 17.61 0.22 13.31
N PHE A 67 18.49 -0.31 12.46
CA PHE A 67 18.40 -0.13 11.02
C PHE A 67 17.19 -0.87 10.42
N GLU A 68 16.90 -2.09 10.89
CA GLU A 68 15.69 -2.84 10.55
C GLU A 68 14.43 -2.04 10.93
N PHE A 69 14.42 -1.42 12.11
CA PHE A 69 13.30 -0.60 12.58
C PHE A 69 13.04 0.62 11.69
N ILE A 70 14.09 1.39 11.35
CA ILE A 70 13.96 2.58 10.49
C ILE A 70 13.45 2.19 9.10
N ILE A 71 14.11 1.22 8.46
CA ILE A 71 13.76 0.79 7.10
C ILE A 71 12.34 0.24 7.04
N GLU A 72 11.95 -0.58 8.03
CA GLU A 72 10.62 -1.16 8.04
C GLU A 72 9.53 -0.10 8.24
N ASN A 73 9.76 0.92 9.08
CA ASN A 73 8.80 2.01 9.25
C ASN A 73 8.74 2.93 8.03
N ALA A 74 9.88 3.24 7.41
CA ALA A 74 9.91 4.00 6.16
C ALA A 74 9.17 3.27 5.05
N GLY A 75 9.43 1.96 4.87
CA GLY A 75 8.74 1.13 3.90
C GLY A 75 7.23 1.03 4.16
N LEU A 76 6.80 0.88 5.40
CA LEU A 76 5.38 0.90 5.78
C LEU A 76 4.72 2.25 5.44
N LEU A 77 5.36 3.37 5.80
CA LEU A 77 4.83 4.70 5.46
C LEU A 77 4.73 4.88 3.94
N CYS A 78 5.75 4.48 3.18
CA CYS A 78 5.70 4.53 1.72
C CYS A 78 4.54 3.70 1.17
N ILE A 79 4.35 2.46 1.64
CA ILE A 79 3.21 1.62 1.24
C ILE A 79 1.88 2.34 1.51
N ALA A 80 1.72 2.91 2.71
CA ALA A 80 0.49 3.59 3.10
C ALA A 80 0.16 4.74 2.13
N TRP A 81 1.12 5.64 1.93
CA TRP A 81 0.92 6.84 1.11
C TRP A 81 0.79 6.52 -0.37
N LEU A 82 1.60 5.60 -0.91
CA LEU A 82 1.46 5.16 -2.30
C LEU A 82 0.11 4.50 -2.55
N THR A 83 -0.41 3.70 -1.61
CA THR A 83 -1.75 3.11 -1.70
C THR A 83 -2.84 4.18 -1.78
N LEU A 84 -2.68 5.28 -1.05
CA LEU A 84 -3.62 6.41 -1.06
C LEU A 84 -3.52 7.24 -2.34
N VAL A 85 -2.32 7.42 -2.90
CA VAL A 85 -2.13 8.07 -4.20
C VAL A 85 -2.77 7.23 -5.31
N VAL A 86 -2.52 5.92 -5.31
CA VAL A 86 -3.09 4.98 -6.28
C VAL A 86 -4.63 4.97 -6.21
N ARG A 87 -5.23 5.15 -5.03
CA ARG A 87 -6.69 5.30 -4.87
C ARG A 87 -7.28 6.45 -5.70
N ALA A 88 -6.54 7.54 -5.90
CA ALA A 88 -7.04 8.69 -6.68
C ALA A 88 -7.46 8.28 -8.09
N PHE A 89 -6.84 7.23 -8.66
CA PHE A 89 -7.22 6.68 -9.94
C PHE A 89 -8.63 6.07 -9.93
N GLY A 90 -8.96 5.23 -8.94
CA GLY A 90 -10.31 4.66 -8.83
C GLY A 90 -11.40 5.73 -8.71
N VAL A 91 -11.13 6.81 -7.96
CA VAL A 91 -12.02 7.99 -7.90
C VAL A 91 -12.14 8.67 -9.26
N THR A 92 -11.03 8.78 -9.99
CA THR A 92 -10.98 9.39 -11.32
C THR A 92 -11.77 8.58 -12.34
N VAL A 93 -11.64 7.25 -12.31
CA VAL A 93 -12.39 6.33 -13.17
C VAL A 93 -13.89 6.46 -12.90
N LEU A 94 -14.32 6.50 -11.64
CA LEU A 94 -15.73 6.66 -11.28
C LEU A 94 -16.32 8.00 -11.77
N LYS A 95 -15.53 9.08 -11.78
CA LYS A 95 -15.97 10.36 -12.36
C LYS A 95 -16.20 10.29 -13.87
N HIS A 96 -15.56 9.35 -14.55
CA HIS A 96 -15.71 9.12 -15.99
C HIS A 96 -16.50 7.84 -16.28
N ALA A 97 -17.29 7.33 -15.32
CA ALA A 97 -18.00 6.06 -15.47
C ALA A 97 -18.98 6.06 -16.65
N ALA A 98 -19.63 7.20 -16.92
CA ALA A 98 -20.52 7.37 -18.07
C ALA A 98 -19.75 7.30 -19.39
N ASP A 99 -18.61 8.00 -19.50
CA ASP A 99 -17.75 8.01 -20.70
C ASP A 99 -17.15 6.63 -21.00
N LEU A 100 -16.97 5.83 -19.95
CA LEU A 100 -16.43 4.46 -20.01
C LEU A 100 -17.54 3.40 -20.15
N ALA A 101 -18.81 3.80 -20.16
CA ALA A 101 -19.96 2.89 -20.14
C ALA A 101 -19.88 1.79 -19.06
N LEU A 102 -19.41 2.13 -17.86
CA LEU A 102 -19.26 1.16 -16.77
C LEU A 102 -20.62 0.79 -16.19
N ASP A 103 -20.91 -0.51 -16.13
CA ASP A 103 -22.08 -1.02 -15.43
C ASP A 103 -22.00 -0.78 -13.90
N GLU A 104 -23.14 -0.91 -13.23
CA GLU A 104 -23.24 -0.69 -11.78
C GLU A 104 -22.33 -1.63 -10.98
N TRP A 105 -22.15 -2.86 -11.46
CA TRP A 105 -21.33 -3.85 -10.77
C TRP A 105 -19.85 -3.42 -10.77
N MET A 106 -19.33 -2.97 -11.90
CA MET A 106 -17.97 -2.47 -12.04
C MET A 106 -17.75 -1.22 -11.21
N GLN A 107 -18.71 -0.30 -11.21
CA GLN A 107 -18.66 0.88 -10.35
C GLN A 107 -18.59 0.50 -8.86
N GLN A 108 -19.38 -0.49 -8.42
CA GLN A 108 -19.32 -0.99 -7.04
C GLN A 108 -17.97 -1.66 -6.72
N VAL A 109 -17.40 -2.43 -7.64
CA VAL A 109 -16.07 -3.05 -7.46
C VAL A 109 -15.00 -1.97 -7.26
N ILE A 110 -15.00 -0.92 -8.08
CA ILE A 110 -14.03 0.19 -7.97
C ILE A 110 -14.22 0.95 -6.64
N GLN A 111 -15.46 1.21 -6.23
CA GLN A 111 -15.75 1.85 -4.94
C GLN A 111 -15.26 1.02 -3.76
N ARG A 112 -15.50 -0.31 -3.77
CA ARG A 112 -15.03 -1.21 -2.71
C ARG A 112 -13.51 -1.30 -2.68
N ALA A 113 -12.85 -1.35 -3.84
CA ALA A 113 -11.39 -1.29 -3.91
C ALA A 113 -10.85 0.00 -3.27
N ALA A 114 -11.49 1.15 -3.51
CA ALA A 114 -11.11 2.42 -2.90
C ALA A 114 -11.29 2.42 -1.36
N ILE A 115 -12.30 1.72 -0.83
CA ILE A 115 -12.49 1.55 0.63
C ILE A 115 -11.38 0.67 1.21
N VAL A 116 -11.05 -0.44 0.55
CA VAL A 116 -9.96 -1.33 0.97
C VAL A 116 -8.63 -0.58 1.04
N GLN A 117 -8.33 0.28 0.07
CA GLN A 117 -7.12 1.10 0.06
C GLN A 117 -7.06 2.08 1.24
N VAL A 118 -8.18 2.69 1.64
CA VAL A 118 -8.27 3.51 2.86
C VAL A 118 -8.03 2.65 4.11
N GLY A 119 -8.60 1.45 4.15
CA GLY A 119 -8.37 0.49 5.23
C GLY A 119 -6.89 0.12 5.38
N ILE A 120 -6.21 -0.18 4.27
CA ILE A 120 -4.77 -0.43 4.24
C ILE A 120 -4.04 0.77 4.83
N PHE A 121 -4.27 1.99 4.31
CA PHE A 121 -3.63 3.21 4.79
C PHE A 121 -3.77 3.40 6.30
N ALA A 122 -4.99 3.27 6.83
CA ALA A 122 -5.25 3.45 8.26
C ALA A 122 -4.52 2.39 9.11
N ILE A 123 -4.59 1.11 8.69
CA ILE A 123 -3.93 0.00 9.39
C ILE A 123 -2.41 0.18 9.35
N THR A 124 -1.83 0.55 8.20
CA THR A 124 -0.37 0.73 8.07
C THR A 124 0.13 1.83 9.01
N ASN A 125 -0.54 2.98 9.02
CA ASN A 125 -0.17 4.09 9.90
C ASN A 125 -0.32 3.69 11.38
N GLY A 126 -1.40 2.98 11.74
CA GLY A 126 -1.59 2.45 13.08
C GLY A 126 -0.46 1.50 13.51
N ILE A 127 0.01 0.62 12.62
CA ILE A 127 1.16 -0.25 12.87
C ILE A 127 2.42 0.58 13.14
N VAL A 128 2.70 1.59 12.31
CA VAL A 128 3.89 2.45 12.48
C VAL A 128 3.86 3.17 13.83
N VAL A 129 2.73 3.78 14.19
CA VAL A 129 2.56 4.44 15.49
C VAL A 129 2.76 3.46 16.65
N ALA A 130 2.15 2.28 16.59
CA ALA A 130 2.31 1.25 17.62
C ALA A 130 3.77 0.80 17.78
N LYS A 131 4.52 0.68 16.68
CA LYS A 131 5.95 0.34 16.69
C LYS A 131 6.79 1.45 17.32
N ILE A 132 6.52 2.72 16.98
CA ILE A 132 7.19 3.89 17.56
C ILE A 132 6.97 3.94 19.08
N ILE A 133 5.73 3.80 19.54
CA ILE A 133 5.40 3.78 20.97
C ILE A 133 6.17 2.66 21.69
N ARG A 134 6.16 1.44 21.15
CA ARG A 134 6.90 0.30 21.73
C ARG A 134 8.41 0.55 21.82
N TYR A 135 9.00 1.18 20.80
CA TYR A 135 10.41 1.53 20.80
C TYR A 135 10.75 2.51 21.94
N PHE A 136 9.96 3.58 22.11
CA PHE A 136 10.17 4.55 23.19
C PHE A 136 9.97 3.95 24.58
N VAL A 137 8.97 3.09 24.77
CA VAL A 137 8.76 2.39 26.05
C VAL A 137 9.96 1.51 26.40
N LYS A 138 10.48 0.74 25.44
CA LYS A 138 11.68 -0.10 25.64
C LYS A 138 12.91 0.75 25.97
N LYS A 139 13.12 1.85 25.25
CA LYS A 139 14.24 2.76 25.49
C LYS A 139 14.17 3.41 26.87
N ARG A 140 12.98 3.85 27.30
CA ARG A 140 12.77 4.42 28.64
C ARG A 140 13.01 3.39 29.75
N SER A 141 12.59 2.13 29.55
CA SER A 141 12.84 1.06 30.52
C SER A 141 14.33 0.74 30.69
N LEU A 142 15.11 0.79 29.61
CA LEU A 142 16.55 0.54 29.68
C LEU A 142 17.27 1.68 30.43
N ALA A 143 16.90 2.93 30.15
CA ALA A 143 17.46 4.10 30.83
C ALA A 143 17.06 4.25 32.32
N HIS A 144 16.16 3.41 32.84
CA HIS A 144 15.75 3.42 34.25
C HIS A 144 16.32 2.24 35.05
N ASN A 145 16.97 1.30 34.36
CA ASN A 145 17.63 0.12 34.94
C ASN A 145 19.17 0.25 34.91
N GLU A 146 19.69 1.36 34.41
CA GLU A 146 21.07 1.85 34.60
C GLU A 146 21.09 2.88 35.75
#